data_AF-I0Z8P5-F1
#
_entry.id   AF-I0Z8P5-F1
#
_cell.length_a   1.000
_cell.length_b   1.000
_cell.length_c   1.000
_cell.angle_alpha   90.00
_cell.angle_beta   90.00
_cell.angle_gamma   90.00
#
_symmetry.space_group_name_H-M   'P 1'
#
loop_
_entity.id
_entity.type
_entity.pdbx_description
1 polymer ?
#
loop_
_entity_poly.entity_id
_entity_poly.type
_entity_poly.pdbx_seq_one_letter_code
_entity_poly.pdbx_strand_id
1 'polypeptide(L)'
;MFIGTAYESLQGALYFWSYAYYLSKYYEFLDTVLLALKAKPLTFLHVFHHTIVVVMAYLWLDAAQSLQQIALLTNTGVHVLMYYYYFMCTIKRPPRWKKLVTQSQIVQFVFSFAASVPFWWMHATSEGCSGLGAMVFNAAFNLLLLLLFANFHRKSYAAKKRA
;
A
#
# COMPACT_ATOMS: atom_id res chain seq x y z
N MET A 1 14.24 -3.98 -29.84
CA MET A 1 13.34 -2.84 -30.13
C MET A 1 12.08 -2.94 -29.28
N PHE A 2 12.21 -3.00 -27.94
CA PHE A 2 11.07 -3.12 -27.00
C PHE A 2 11.12 -2.08 -25.87
N ILE A 3 12.13 -1.21 -25.86
CA ILE A 3 12.32 -0.17 -24.81
C ILE A 3 11.79 1.21 -25.29
N GLY A 4 11.57 1.40 -26.59
CA GLY A 4 11.19 2.70 -27.17
C GLY A 4 9.70 3.05 -27.07
N THR A 5 8.79 2.08 -27.21
CA THR A 5 7.34 2.35 -27.34
C THR A 5 6.62 2.54 -25.99
N ALA A 6 7.20 2.05 -24.89
CA ALA A 6 6.64 2.27 -23.55
C ALA A 6 6.90 3.70 -23.05
N TYR A 7 8.03 4.31 -23.41
CA TYR A 7 8.38 5.65 -22.96
C TYR A 7 7.62 6.75 -23.73
N GLU A 8 7.28 6.51 -25.00
CA GLU A 8 6.52 7.46 -25.82
C GLU A 8 5.05 7.62 -25.39
N SER A 9 4.47 6.64 -24.69
CA SER A 9 3.10 6.73 -24.14
C SER A 9 3.03 7.22 -22.69
N LEU A 10 4.18 7.50 -22.07
CA LEU A 10 4.33 7.85 -20.66
C LEU A 10 4.29 9.37 -20.40
N GLN A 11 3.50 10.11 -21.18
CA GLN A 11 3.33 11.56 -21.04
C GLN A 11 1.91 11.88 -20.58
N GLY A 12 1.78 12.31 -19.32
CA GLY A 12 0.49 12.74 -18.77
C GLY A 12 0.50 12.89 -17.25
N ALA A 13 -0.49 13.59 -16.73
CA ALA A 13 -0.63 13.83 -15.29
C ALA A 13 -0.66 12.52 -14.47
N LEU A 14 -1.28 11.45 -15.00
CA LEU A 14 -1.39 10.16 -14.31
C LEU A 14 -0.02 9.49 -14.07
N TYR A 15 0.88 9.55 -15.05
CA TYR A 15 2.23 9.01 -14.87
C TYR A 15 3.02 9.82 -13.85
N PHE A 16 2.94 11.15 -13.93
CA PHE A 16 3.56 12.04 -12.95
C PHE A 16 3.12 11.72 -11.51
N TRP A 17 1.80 11.59 -11.27
CA TRP A 17 1.27 11.25 -9.95
C TRP A 17 1.69 9.85 -9.49
N SER A 18 1.74 8.89 -10.41
CA SER A 18 2.20 7.52 -10.13
C SER A 18 3.67 7.48 -9.73
N TYR A 19 4.51 8.26 -10.43
CA TYR A 19 5.93 8.40 -10.13
C TYR A 19 6.15 9.15 -8.80
N ALA A 20 5.38 10.21 -8.54
CA ALA A 20 5.42 10.92 -7.26
C ALA A 20 5.05 10.01 -6.09
N TYR A 21 4.05 9.15 -6.25
CA TYR A 21 3.69 8.14 -5.25
C TYR A 21 4.80 7.09 -5.05
N TYR A 22 5.45 6.65 -6.13
CA TYR A 22 6.61 5.76 -6.02
C TYR A 22 7.74 6.39 -5.21
N LEU A 23 8.08 7.67 -5.49
CA LEU A 23 9.05 8.42 -4.69
C LEU A 23 8.62 8.55 -3.23
N SER A 24 7.33 8.75 -2.95
CA SER A 24 6.83 8.85 -1.58
C SER A 24 7.14 7.60 -0.75
N LYS A 25 7.22 6.40 -1.36
CA LYS A 25 7.58 5.16 -0.64
C LYS A 25 9.03 5.14 -0.17
N TYR A 26 9.94 5.81 -0.86
CA TYR A 26 11.30 6.01 -0.36
C TYR A 26 11.33 6.95 0.85
N TYR A 27 10.51 8.01 0.84
CA TYR A 27 10.37 8.90 2.00
C TYR A 27 9.77 8.16 3.21
N GLU A 28 8.76 7.32 2.99
CA GLU A 28 8.19 6.47 4.06
C GLU A 28 9.21 5.46 4.59
N PHE A 29 10.13 4.98 3.76
CA PHE A 29 11.24 4.11 4.19
C PHE A 29 12.23 4.85 5.11
N LEU A 30 12.39 6.17 4.95
CA LEU A 30 13.21 6.97 5.87
C LEU A 30 12.65 6.96 7.29
N ASP A 31 11.34 6.81 7.51
CA ASP A 31 10.77 6.66 8.85
C ASP A 31 11.31 5.40 9.55
N THR A 32 11.46 4.31 8.81
CA THR A 32 12.08 3.07 9.30
C THR A 32 13.53 3.32 9.70
N VAL A 33 14.30 4.04 8.87
CA VAL A 33 15.69 4.43 9.17
C VAL A 33 15.76 5.29 10.42
N LEU A 34 14.90 6.30 10.55
CA LEU A 34 14.85 7.18 11.72
C LEU A 34 14.46 6.43 13.00
N LEU A 35 13.54 5.47 12.92
CA LEU A 35 13.16 4.61 14.05
C LEU A 35 14.32 3.69 14.46
N ALA A 36 15.05 3.13 13.48
CA ALA A 36 16.25 2.33 13.71
C ALA A 36 17.33 3.14 14.43
N LEU A 37 17.60 4.36 13.94
CA LEU A 37 18.57 5.28 14.55
C LEU A 37 18.18 5.71 15.97
N LYS A 38 16.87 5.80 16.26
CA LYS A 38 16.34 6.09 17.61
C LYS A 38 16.25 4.85 18.51
N ALA A 39 16.79 3.71 18.09
CA ALA A 39 16.73 2.42 18.79
C ALA A 39 15.29 2.03 19.21
N LYS A 40 14.28 2.46 18.45
CA LYS A 40 12.89 2.07 18.70
C LYS A 40 12.65 0.66 18.13
N PRO A 41 11.87 -0.19 18.81
CA PRO A 41 11.62 -1.53 18.34
C PRO A 41 10.89 -1.51 16.99
N LEU A 42 11.56 -2.02 15.96
CA LEU A 42 11.00 -2.23 14.64
C LEU A 42 10.24 -3.55 14.64
N THR A 43 8.95 -3.51 14.33
CA THR A 43 8.19 -4.76 14.19
C THR A 43 8.48 -5.40 12.84
N PHE A 44 8.48 -6.73 12.79
CA PHE A 44 8.62 -7.47 11.53
C PHE A 44 7.61 -7.01 10.47
N LEU A 45 6.35 -6.77 10.86
CA LEU A 45 5.30 -6.26 9.98
C LEU A 45 5.70 -4.92 9.33
N HIS A 46 6.26 -4.00 10.11
CA HIS A 46 6.67 -2.69 9.59
C HIS A 46 7.79 -2.83 8.55
N VAL A 47 8.88 -3.53 8.88
CA VAL A 47 10.01 -3.69 7.96
C VAL A 47 9.60 -4.46 6.70
N PHE A 48 8.86 -5.57 6.87
CA PHE A 48 8.37 -6.35 5.73
C PHE A 48 7.47 -5.53 4.80
N HIS A 49 6.53 -4.76 5.37
CA HIS A 49 5.67 -3.87 4.62
C HIS A 49 6.47 -2.81 3.86
N HIS A 50 7.34 -2.05 4.53
CA HIS A 50 8.09 -0.96 3.89
C HIS A 50 9.04 -1.44 2.79
N THR A 51 9.60 -2.65 2.89
CA THR A 51 10.42 -3.23 1.82
C THR A 51 9.55 -3.65 0.63
N ILE A 52 8.43 -4.35 0.86
CA ILE A 52 7.65 -4.92 -0.24
C ILE A 52 6.86 -3.86 -1.01
N VAL A 53 6.36 -2.80 -0.34
CA VAL A 53 5.59 -1.74 -1.02
C VAL A 53 6.41 -0.91 -1.99
N VAL A 54 7.73 -0.76 -1.77
CA VAL A 54 8.64 -0.08 -2.71
C VAL A 54 8.80 -0.91 -3.98
N VAL A 55 9.03 -2.23 -3.84
CA VAL A 55 9.12 -3.15 -4.98
C VAL A 55 7.80 -3.21 -5.74
N MET A 56 6.68 -3.25 -5.02
CA MET A 56 5.34 -3.27 -5.61
C MET A 56 5.05 -1.98 -6.39
N ALA A 57 5.41 -0.81 -5.85
CA ALA A 57 5.22 0.47 -6.53
C ALA A 57 6.08 0.59 -7.81
N TYR A 58 7.30 0.02 -7.82
CA TYR A 58 8.11 -0.08 -9.04
C TYR A 58 7.42 -0.96 -10.10
N LEU A 59 6.98 -2.16 -9.72
CA LEU A 59 6.30 -3.08 -10.64
C LEU A 59 4.99 -2.51 -11.19
N TRP A 60 4.29 -1.66 -10.43
CA TRP A 60 3.10 -0.96 -10.92
C TRP A 60 3.41 0.02 -12.05
N LEU A 61 4.50 0.78 -11.90
CA LEU A 61 4.97 1.71 -12.92
C LEU A 61 5.45 0.97 -14.17
N ASP A 62 6.22 -0.10 -14.01
CA ASP A 62 6.75 -0.91 -15.11
C ASP A 62 5.63 -1.61 -15.90
N ALA A 63 4.63 -2.16 -15.20
CA ALA A 63 3.49 -2.83 -15.82
C ALA A 63 2.37 -1.89 -16.29
N ALA A 64 2.52 -0.57 -16.11
CA ALA A 64 1.50 0.46 -16.42
C ALA A 64 0.09 0.07 -15.94
N GLN A 65 -0.02 -0.44 -14.71
CA GLN A 65 -1.24 -1.10 -14.25
C GLN A 65 -2.39 -0.10 -14.07
N SER A 66 -3.48 -0.23 -14.83
CA SER A 66 -4.61 0.73 -14.80
C SER A 66 -5.29 0.84 -13.42
N LEU A 67 -5.32 -0.25 -12.63
CA LEU A 67 -5.86 -0.25 -11.27
C LEU A 67 -5.02 0.57 -10.26
N GLN A 68 -3.77 0.91 -10.61
CA GLN A 68 -2.83 1.63 -9.76
C GLN A 68 -3.38 2.96 -9.24
N GLN A 69 -4.13 3.69 -10.07
CA GLN A 69 -4.58 5.04 -9.73
C GLN A 69 -5.56 5.05 -8.55
N ILE A 70 -6.48 4.07 -8.53
CA ILE A 70 -7.46 3.90 -7.45
C ILE A 70 -6.75 3.47 -6.17
N ALA A 71 -5.78 2.55 -6.27
CA ALA A 71 -4.98 2.10 -5.15
C ALA A 71 -4.11 3.23 -4.57
N LEU A 72 -3.55 4.10 -5.43
CA LEU A 72 -2.76 5.26 -5.06
C LEU A 72 -3.60 6.28 -4.28
N LEU A 73 -4.78 6.65 -4.79
CA LEU A 73 -5.68 7.59 -4.12
C LEU A 73 -6.12 7.08 -2.75
N THR A 74 -6.50 5.81 -2.66
CA THR A 74 -6.94 5.22 -1.39
C THR A 74 -5.78 5.06 -0.40
N ASN A 75 -4.61 4.65 -0.84
CA ASN A 75 -3.43 4.53 0.02
C ASN A 75 -2.98 5.89 0.55
N THR A 76 -2.83 6.89 -0.34
CA THR A 76 -2.43 8.25 0.07
C THR A 76 -3.44 8.85 1.04
N GLY A 77 -4.74 8.68 0.83
CA GLY A 77 -5.77 9.13 1.77
C GLY A 77 -5.66 8.50 3.17
N VAL A 78 -5.43 7.17 3.24
CA VAL A 78 -5.22 6.48 4.52
C VAL A 78 -3.90 6.87 5.17
N HIS A 79 -2.85 7.10 4.38
CA HIS A 79 -1.56 7.56 4.87
C HIS A 79 -1.64 8.98 5.46
N VAL A 80 -2.39 9.90 4.85
CA VAL A 80 -2.67 11.22 5.44
C VAL A 80 -3.29 11.08 6.83
N LEU A 81 -4.29 10.20 6.99
CA LEU A 81 -4.92 9.93 8.29
C LEU A 81 -3.94 9.33 9.31
N MET A 82 -3.10 8.39 8.88
CA MET A 82 -2.10 7.74 9.74
C MET A 82 -1.02 8.73 10.19
N TYR A 83 -0.46 9.52 9.27
CA TYR A 83 0.56 10.51 9.59
C TYR A 83 0.00 11.64 10.46
N TYR A 84 -1.25 12.05 10.25
CA TYR A 84 -1.93 12.98 11.14
C TYR A 84 -2.05 12.42 12.57
N TYR A 85 -2.38 11.13 12.71
CA TYR A 85 -2.38 10.47 14.02
C TYR A 85 -0.99 10.48 14.68
N TYR A 86 0.07 10.17 13.93
CA TYR A 86 1.44 10.21 14.45
C TYR A 86 1.87 11.62 14.84
N PHE A 87 1.54 12.63 14.04
CA PHE A 87 1.77 14.02 14.38
C PHE A 87 1.12 14.39 15.73
N MET A 88 -0.15 14.02 15.93
CA MET A 88 -0.86 14.24 17.20
C MET A 88 -0.20 13.52 18.39
N CYS A 89 0.38 12.33 18.17
CA CYS A 89 1.18 11.64 19.19
C CYS A 89 2.48 12.38 19.52
N THR A 90 3.16 12.99 18.54
CA THR A 90 4.40 13.75 18.79
C THR A 90 4.18 15.01 19.62
N ILE A 91 3.04 15.69 19.45
CA ILE A 91 2.64 16.84 20.29
C ILE A 91 2.05 16.44 21.66
N LYS A 92 2.22 15.17 22.07
CA LYS A 92 1.73 14.60 23.33
C LYS A 92 0.21 14.71 23.54
N ARG A 93 -0.58 14.81 22.47
CA ARG A 93 -2.06 14.75 22.49
C ARG A 93 -2.57 13.55 21.70
N PRO A 94 -2.31 12.30 22.16
CA PRO A 94 -2.69 11.11 21.41
C PRO A 94 -4.22 10.99 21.34
N PRO A 95 -4.81 10.97 20.14
CA PRO A 95 -6.26 10.88 20.03
C PRO A 95 -6.74 9.45 20.33
N ARG A 96 -7.95 9.33 20.88
CA ARG A 96 -8.53 8.05 21.32
C ARG A 96 -8.88 7.10 20.16
N TRP A 97 -8.95 7.62 18.93
CA TRP A 97 -9.33 6.89 17.72
C TRP A 97 -8.17 6.10 17.07
N LYS A 98 -7.19 5.63 17.84
CA LYS A 98 -6.12 4.73 17.32
C LYS A 98 -6.70 3.53 16.56
N LYS A 99 -7.83 2.99 17.04
CA LYS A 99 -8.52 1.86 16.39
C LYS A 99 -9.06 2.24 15.01
N LEU A 100 -9.53 3.46 14.81
CA LEU A 100 -10.03 3.93 13.51
C LEU A 100 -8.91 3.92 12.46
N VAL A 101 -7.69 4.34 12.84
CA VAL A 101 -6.53 4.31 11.95
C VAL A 101 -6.23 2.88 11.48
N THR A 102 -6.12 1.93 12.41
CA THR A 102 -5.88 0.51 12.03
C THR A 102 -7.03 -0.08 11.20
N GLN A 103 -8.27 0.28 11.50
CA GLN A 103 -9.43 -0.19 10.74
C GLN A 103 -9.44 0.40 9.32
N SER A 104 -9.08 1.66 9.15
CA SER A 104 -8.97 2.29 7.82
C SER A 104 -7.94 1.61 6.92
N GLN A 105 -6.80 1.16 7.49
CA GLN A 105 -5.79 0.38 6.77
C GLN A 105 -6.33 -0.99 6.33
N ILE A 106 -7.08 -1.68 7.19
CA ILE A 106 -7.69 -2.97 6.82
C ILE A 106 -8.74 -2.77 5.72
N VAL A 107 -9.59 -1.75 5.84
CA VAL A 107 -10.60 -1.41 4.83
C VAL A 107 -9.95 -1.07 3.49
N GLN A 108 -8.82 -0.37 3.48
CA GLN A 108 -8.05 -0.08 2.26
C GLN A 108 -7.67 -1.36 1.50
N PHE A 109 -7.16 -2.37 2.21
CA PHE A 109 -6.79 -3.64 1.60
C PHE A 109 -8.01 -4.41 1.08
N VAL A 110 -9.10 -4.46 1.86
CA VAL A 110 -10.35 -5.11 1.43
C VAL A 110 -10.94 -4.41 0.21
N PHE A 111 -10.93 -3.08 0.19
CA PHE A 111 -11.37 -2.29 -0.96
C PHE A 111 -10.49 -2.55 -2.18
N SER A 112 -9.17 -2.67 -2.01
CA SER A 112 -8.24 -3.01 -3.10
C SER A 112 -8.55 -4.39 -3.70
N PHE A 113 -8.91 -5.37 -2.86
CA PHE A 113 -9.40 -6.66 -3.33
C PHE A 113 -10.71 -6.56 -4.08
N ALA A 114 -11.69 -5.84 -3.55
CA ALA A 114 -12.98 -5.64 -4.22
C ALA A 114 -12.82 -4.94 -5.58
N ALA A 115 -11.95 -3.93 -5.66
CA ALA A 115 -11.63 -3.22 -6.89
C ALA A 115 -10.94 -4.11 -7.95
N SER A 116 -10.30 -5.21 -7.53
CA SER A 116 -9.70 -6.18 -8.47
C SER A 116 -10.73 -7.14 -9.10
N VAL A 117 -11.91 -7.31 -8.50
CA VAL A 117 -12.95 -8.28 -8.97
C VAL A 117 -13.46 -7.97 -10.38
N PRO A 118 -13.81 -6.72 -10.75
CA PRO A 118 -14.23 -6.41 -12.12
C PRO A 118 -13.13 -6.71 -13.15
N PHE A 119 -11.87 -6.61 -12.75
CA PHE A 119 -10.75 -6.90 -13.64
C PHE A 119 -10.62 -8.40 -13.90
N TRP A 120 -10.78 -9.23 -12.87
CA TRP A 120 -10.87 -10.68 -13.02
C TRP A 120 -12.05 -11.11 -13.89
N TRP A 121 -13.20 -10.45 -13.72
CA TRP A 121 -14.38 -10.68 -14.55
C TRP A 121 -14.12 -10.34 -16.02
N MET A 122 -13.55 -9.16 -16.30
CA MET A 122 -13.20 -8.75 -17.66
C MET A 122 -12.16 -9.68 -18.30
N HIS A 123 -11.15 -10.14 -17.54
CA HIS A 123 -10.18 -11.12 -18.05
C HIS A 123 -10.82 -12.47 -18.39
N ALA A 124 -11.81 -12.92 -17.62
CA ALA A 124 -12.52 -14.17 -17.89
C ALA A 124 -13.49 -14.08 -19.08
N THR A 125 -13.96 -12.87 -19.42
CA THR A 125 -14.99 -12.65 -20.45
C THR A 125 -14.45 -12.07 -21.75
N SER A 126 -13.20 -11.59 -21.78
CA SER A 126 -12.58 -10.95 -22.94
C SER A 126 -11.21 -11.57 -23.26
N GLU A 127 -11.00 -11.97 -24.51
CA GLU A 127 -9.73 -12.48 -25.00
C GLU A 127 -8.69 -11.35 -25.07
N GLY A 128 -7.81 -11.25 -24.07
CA GLY A 128 -6.58 -10.45 -24.20
C GLY A 128 -6.54 -9.15 -23.41
N CYS A 129 -6.65 -9.24 -22.07
CA CYS A 129 -6.09 -8.19 -21.23
C CYS A 129 -4.62 -8.54 -20.91
N SER A 130 -3.68 -7.73 -21.43
CA SER A 130 -2.27 -7.78 -21.07
C SER A 130 -2.10 -7.47 -19.57
N GLY A 131 -1.27 -8.24 -18.85
CA GLY A 131 -0.94 -7.96 -17.44
C GLY A 131 -1.39 -9.00 -16.40
N LEU A 132 -1.82 -10.20 -16.79
CA LEU A 132 -2.23 -11.27 -15.86
C LEU A 132 -1.14 -11.59 -14.80
N GLY A 133 0.14 -11.62 -15.20
CA GLY A 133 1.25 -11.87 -14.28
C GLY A 133 1.40 -10.80 -13.20
N ALA A 134 1.34 -9.52 -13.59
CA ALA A 134 1.41 -8.39 -12.66
C ALA A 134 0.20 -8.37 -11.70
N MET A 135 -0.98 -8.79 -12.18
CA MET A 135 -2.20 -8.93 -11.38
C MET A 135 -2.12 -10.03 -10.35
N VAL A 136 -1.71 -11.25 -10.74
CA VAL A 136 -1.56 -12.39 -9.82
C VAL A 136 -0.53 -12.08 -8.75
N PHE A 137 0.60 -11.49 -9.16
CA PHE A 137 1.61 -10.98 -8.25
C PHE A 137 0.99 -10.01 -7.26
N ASN A 138 0.30 -8.97 -7.74
CA ASN A 138 -0.35 -7.97 -6.89
C ASN A 138 -1.36 -8.54 -5.89
N ALA A 139 -2.25 -9.42 -6.36
CA ALA A 139 -3.24 -10.05 -5.51
C ALA A 139 -2.58 -10.89 -4.41
N ALA A 140 -1.53 -11.65 -4.74
CA ALA A 140 -0.79 -12.45 -3.78
C ALA A 140 -0.11 -11.58 -2.69
N PHE A 141 0.54 -10.48 -3.07
CA PHE A 141 1.18 -9.59 -2.08
C PHE A 141 0.19 -8.83 -1.22
N ASN A 142 -0.88 -8.29 -1.80
CA ASN A 142 -1.94 -7.65 -1.03
C ASN A 142 -2.59 -8.63 -0.04
N LEU A 143 -2.69 -9.91 -0.40
CA LEU A 143 -3.28 -10.94 0.46
C LEU A 143 -2.37 -11.22 1.64
N LEU A 144 -1.08 -11.37 1.37
CA LEU A 144 -0.06 -11.57 2.40
C LEU A 144 -0.02 -10.42 3.40
N LEU A 145 -0.06 -9.16 2.91
CA LEU A 145 -0.11 -7.98 3.76
C LEU A 145 -1.41 -7.93 4.59
N LEU A 146 -2.57 -8.20 3.98
CA LEU A 146 -3.85 -8.23 4.69
C LEU A 146 -3.83 -9.27 5.83
N LEU A 147 -3.32 -10.47 5.59
CA LEU A 147 -3.21 -11.50 6.62
C LEU A 147 -2.29 -11.06 7.78
N LEU A 148 -1.18 -10.39 7.46
CA LEU A 148 -0.24 -9.90 8.47
C LEU A 148 -0.85 -8.77 9.32
N PHE A 149 -1.58 -7.84 8.69
CA PHE A 149 -2.33 -6.79 9.38
C PHE A 149 -3.49 -7.35 10.22
N ALA A 150 -4.22 -8.33 9.70
CA ALA A 150 -5.28 -9.00 10.44
C ALA A 150 -4.74 -9.72 11.68
N ASN A 151 -3.60 -10.40 11.56
CA ASN A 151 -2.92 -11.04 12.68
C ASN A 151 -2.46 -10.01 13.73
N PHE A 152 -1.83 -8.91 13.30
CA PHE A 152 -1.44 -7.82 14.19
C PHE A 152 -2.63 -7.20 14.93
N HIS A 153 -3.74 -6.95 14.23
CA HIS A 153 -4.98 -6.44 14.81
C HIS A 153 -5.54 -7.43 15.84
N ARG A 154 -5.65 -8.72 15.50
CA ARG A 154 -6.12 -9.75 16.44
C ARG A 154 -5.22 -9.80 17.68
N LYS A 155 -3.89 -9.85 17.54
CA LYS A 155 -2.96 -9.92 18.68
C LYS A 155 -3.03 -8.67 19.57
N SER A 156 -3.07 -7.47 18.97
CA SER A 156 -3.05 -6.21 19.70
C SER A 156 -4.36 -5.89 20.42
N TYR A 157 -5.51 -6.28 19.86
CA TYR A 157 -6.82 -5.98 20.45
C TYR A 157 -7.44 -7.17 21.23
N ALA A 158 -7.07 -8.42 20.95
CA ALA A 158 -7.46 -9.55 21.80
C ALA A 158 -6.71 -9.55 23.14
N ALA A 159 -5.43 -9.15 23.15
CA ALA A 159 -4.68 -8.95 24.39
C ALA A 159 -5.32 -7.88 25.29
N LYS A 160 -5.91 -6.83 24.68
CA LYS A 160 -6.61 -5.74 25.40
C LYS A 160 -7.99 -6.12 25.93
N LYS A 161 -8.53 -7.29 25.56
CA LYS A 161 -9.78 -7.85 26.10
C LYS A 161 -9.51 -8.80 27.29
N ARG A 162 -8.24 -9.15 27.53
CA ARG A 162 -7.75 -10.03 28.60
C ARG A 162 -7.03 -9.28 29.73
N ALA A 163 -6.86 -7.97 29.60
CA ALA A 163 -6.30 -7.06 30.60
C ALA A 163 -7.38 -6.03 30.97
#